data_AF-L7MAG0-F1
#
_entry.id   AF-L7MAG0-F1
#
_cell.length_a   1.000
_cell.length_b   1.000
_cell.length_c   1.000
_cell.angle_alpha   90.00
_cell.angle_beta   90.00
_cell.angle_gamma   90.00
#
_symmetry.space_group_name_H-M   'P 1'
#
loop_
_entity.id
_entity.type
_entity.pdbx_description
1 polymer ?
#
loop_
_entity_poly.entity_id
_entity_poly.type
_entity_poly.pdbx_seq_one_letter_code
_entity_poly.pdbx_strand_id
1 'polypeptide(L)'
;PCVFFIDEIDAVTPKRETAQREMERRIVAQLLSSLDDLSQRELPAEVLVIGATNRPDALDPALRRAGRFDREISLGIPDEAARERILAVLCRKLTLGPEVKLSVVAHRTPGYVGADLMALTREATMSAINRIFRGIEESVKATGEGPRNRLDVALSLLKEVPPLDDEQLKNLCVDVADFESALKLVQPSAKREGFATVPDVTWEDVGALSSIREALQVAILAPVRHRDKYESLGLVTPTGILLHGPPGCGKTLLAKAIANESGINFISVKGPELLNMYVGESERAVRQCFQRARNSAPCVIFFDELDALCPRRSDSADGGSASRVVNQLLTEMDGLEPRKQVFVLAATNR
;
A
#
# COMPACT_ATOMS: atom_id res chain seq x y z
N PRO A 1 -1.83 -28.63 -22.45
CA PRO A 1 -2.18 -27.47 -21.63
C PRO A 1 -0.93 -26.60 -21.42
N CYS A 2 -0.96 -25.34 -21.86
CA CYS A 2 0.14 -24.39 -21.74
C CYS A 2 -0.32 -23.12 -21.02
N VAL A 3 0.53 -22.52 -20.18
CA VAL A 3 0.26 -21.21 -19.57
C VAL A 3 1.18 -20.19 -20.21
N PHE A 4 0.62 -19.16 -20.81
CA PHE A 4 1.35 -18.02 -21.38
C PHE A 4 1.26 -16.84 -20.41
N PHE A 5 2.37 -16.53 -19.74
CA PHE A 5 2.45 -15.43 -18.77
C PHE A 5 3.13 -14.20 -19.40
N ILE A 6 2.47 -13.05 -19.30
CA ILE A 6 2.99 -11.75 -19.75
C ILE A 6 3.07 -10.83 -18.54
N ASP A 7 4.28 -10.49 -18.14
CA ASP A 7 4.50 -9.47 -17.11
C ASP A 7 4.52 -8.07 -17.73
N GLU A 8 4.10 -7.06 -16.96
CA GLU A 8 4.04 -5.66 -17.38
C GLU A 8 3.41 -5.44 -18.77
N ILE A 9 2.24 -6.07 -19.01
CA ILE A 9 1.59 -6.07 -20.33
C ILE A 9 1.27 -4.65 -20.85
N ASP A 10 1.17 -3.65 -19.98
CA ASP A 10 0.95 -2.24 -20.35
C ASP A 10 2.14 -1.61 -21.07
N ALA A 11 3.35 -2.15 -20.92
CA ALA A 11 4.52 -1.69 -21.66
C ALA A 11 4.43 -2.00 -23.17
N VAL A 12 3.78 -3.11 -23.52
CA VAL A 12 3.63 -3.58 -24.91
C VAL A 12 2.25 -3.30 -25.49
N THR A 13 1.26 -2.98 -24.64
CA THR A 13 -0.12 -2.72 -25.06
C THR A 13 -0.72 -1.42 -24.51
N PRO A 14 -0.10 -0.26 -24.78
CA PRO A 14 -0.71 1.02 -24.43
C PRO A 14 -2.00 1.25 -25.23
N LYS A 15 -2.89 2.12 -24.74
CA LYS A 15 -4.06 2.55 -25.51
C LYS A 15 -3.63 3.05 -26.88
N ARG A 16 -4.35 2.64 -27.93
CA ARG A 16 -4.11 3.08 -29.32
C ARG A 16 -4.05 4.61 -29.48
N GLU A 17 -4.87 5.32 -28.71
CA GLU A 17 -4.94 6.79 -28.69
C GLU A 17 -3.66 7.43 -28.12
N THR A 18 -3.04 6.82 -27.10
CA THR A 18 -1.83 7.33 -26.46
C THR A 18 -0.54 6.74 -27.02
N ALA A 19 -0.64 5.67 -27.80
CA ALA A 19 0.50 5.03 -28.45
C ALA A 19 1.18 6.00 -29.43
N GLN A 20 2.43 6.35 -29.14
CA GLN A 20 3.21 7.32 -29.91
C GLN A 20 3.81 6.68 -31.17
N ARG A 21 4.06 5.37 -31.15
CA ARG A 21 4.74 4.65 -32.24
C ARG A 21 3.76 3.76 -32.99
N GLU A 22 3.80 3.80 -34.33
CA GLU A 22 3.02 2.86 -35.16
C GLU A 22 3.32 1.39 -34.83
N MET A 23 4.56 1.10 -34.45
CA MET A 23 4.99 -0.23 -34.04
C MET A 23 4.18 -0.76 -32.85
N GLU A 24 3.91 0.07 -31.84
CA GLU A 24 3.11 -0.30 -30.66
C GLU A 24 1.68 -0.66 -31.07
N ARG A 25 1.06 0.15 -31.94
CA ARG A 25 -0.30 -0.11 -32.44
C ARG A 25 -0.41 -1.44 -33.20
N ARG A 26 0.62 -1.77 -33.98
CA ARG A 26 0.68 -3.05 -34.72
C ARG A 26 0.85 -4.24 -33.76
N ILE A 27 1.68 -4.10 -32.73
CA ILE A 27 1.85 -5.14 -31.69
C ILE A 27 0.52 -5.39 -30.96
N VAL A 28 -0.20 -4.34 -30.57
CA VAL A 28 -1.52 -4.49 -29.94
C VAL A 28 -2.49 -5.21 -30.87
N ALA A 29 -2.58 -4.80 -32.14
CA ALA A 29 -3.48 -5.43 -33.11
C ALA A 29 -3.15 -6.92 -33.32
N GLN A 30 -1.85 -7.26 -33.41
CA GLN A 30 -1.43 -8.65 -33.56
C GLN A 30 -1.74 -9.48 -32.32
N LEU A 31 -1.49 -8.94 -31.12
CA LEU A 31 -1.81 -9.63 -29.87
C LEU A 31 -3.32 -9.90 -29.77
N LEU A 32 -4.16 -8.94 -30.14
CA LEU A 32 -5.62 -9.13 -30.17
C LEU A 32 -6.04 -10.25 -31.12
N SER A 33 -5.50 -10.28 -32.34
CA SER A 33 -5.78 -11.34 -33.31
C SER A 33 -5.35 -12.71 -32.76
N SER A 34 -4.15 -12.80 -32.20
CA SER A 34 -3.65 -14.05 -31.63
C SER A 34 -4.49 -14.54 -30.46
N LEU A 35 -4.98 -13.64 -29.60
CA LEU A 35 -5.87 -14.01 -28.48
C LEU A 35 -7.24 -14.47 -28.98
N ASP A 36 -7.79 -13.81 -29.99
CA ASP A 36 -9.06 -14.21 -30.61
C ASP A 36 -8.92 -15.60 -31.26
N ASP A 37 -7.81 -15.88 -31.95
CA ASP A 37 -7.53 -17.19 -32.56
C ASP A 37 -7.36 -18.28 -31.47
N LEU A 38 -6.72 -17.97 -30.35
CA LEU A 38 -6.58 -18.88 -29.21
C LEU A 38 -7.90 -19.21 -28.53
N SER A 39 -8.86 -18.28 -28.57
CA SER A 39 -10.20 -18.49 -28.00
C SER A 39 -11.08 -19.44 -28.84
N GLN A 40 -10.72 -19.65 -30.11
CA GLN A 40 -11.46 -20.54 -31.00
C GLN A 40 -11.21 -22.00 -30.62
N ARG A 41 -12.31 -22.74 -30.41
CA ARG A 41 -12.33 -24.13 -29.90
C ARG A 41 -11.77 -25.19 -30.86
N GLU A 42 -11.17 -24.79 -31.98
CA GLU A 42 -10.62 -25.69 -32.99
C GLU A 42 -9.17 -26.10 -32.70
N LEU A 43 -8.53 -25.48 -31.70
CA LEU A 43 -7.16 -25.82 -31.31
C LEU A 43 -7.13 -27.10 -30.47
N PRO A 44 -6.25 -28.07 -30.80
CA PRO A 44 -6.11 -29.32 -30.05
C PRO A 44 -5.47 -29.14 -28.66
N ALA A 45 -5.00 -27.94 -28.31
CA ALA A 45 -4.30 -27.66 -27.07
C ALA A 45 -4.92 -26.47 -26.33
N GLU A 46 -5.26 -26.68 -25.05
CA GLU A 46 -5.71 -25.63 -24.15
C GLU A 46 -4.55 -24.70 -23.78
N VAL A 47 -4.69 -23.40 -24.07
CA VAL A 47 -3.72 -22.35 -23.68
C VAL A 47 -4.42 -21.37 -22.75
N LEU A 48 -3.86 -21.19 -21.55
CA LEU A 48 -4.31 -20.18 -20.58
C LEU A 48 -3.38 -18.97 -20.65
N VAL A 49 -3.92 -17.78 -20.86
CA VAL A 49 -3.14 -16.54 -20.88
C VAL A 49 -3.32 -15.79 -19.56
N ILE A 50 -2.21 -15.40 -18.94
CA ILE A 50 -2.17 -14.61 -17.72
C ILE A 50 -1.36 -13.34 -17.99
N GLY A 51 -1.97 -12.18 -17.82
CA GLY A 51 -1.30 -10.87 -17.92
C GLY A 51 -1.21 -10.20 -16.56
N ALA A 52 -0.06 -9.64 -16.22
CA ALA A 52 0.13 -8.79 -15.06
C ALA A 52 0.34 -7.33 -15.48
N THR A 53 -0.26 -6.38 -14.75
CA THR A 53 -0.08 -4.94 -14.97
C THR A 53 -0.28 -4.16 -13.68
N ASN A 54 0.48 -3.08 -13.52
CA ASN A 54 0.28 -2.11 -12.45
C ASN A 54 -0.75 -1.02 -12.84
N ARG A 55 -1.12 -0.95 -14.13
CA ARG A 55 -1.96 0.11 -14.71
C ARG A 55 -3.02 -0.49 -15.64
N PRO A 56 -4.08 -1.13 -15.11
CA PRO A 56 -5.16 -1.70 -15.93
C PRO A 56 -5.86 -0.65 -16.81
N ASP A 57 -5.84 0.62 -16.41
CA ASP A 57 -6.39 1.75 -17.17
C ASP A 57 -5.48 2.26 -18.28
N ALA A 58 -4.24 1.78 -18.37
CA ALA A 58 -3.31 2.09 -19.47
C ALA A 58 -3.44 1.08 -20.63
N LEU A 59 -4.03 -0.09 -20.35
CA LEU A 59 -4.29 -1.12 -21.35
C LEU A 59 -5.37 -0.69 -22.34
N ASP A 60 -5.28 -1.21 -23.56
CA ASP A 60 -6.33 -1.07 -24.56
C ASP A 60 -7.63 -1.73 -24.06
N PRO A 61 -8.77 -1.02 -24.01
CA PRO A 61 -10.05 -1.57 -23.57
C PRO A 61 -10.51 -2.80 -24.37
N ALA A 62 -10.01 -2.98 -25.59
CA ALA A 62 -10.32 -4.14 -26.42
C ALA A 62 -9.73 -5.43 -25.84
N LEU A 63 -8.59 -5.38 -25.14
CA LEU A 63 -7.98 -6.56 -24.48
C LEU A 63 -8.85 -7.09 -23.34
N ARG A 64 -9.61 -6.20 -22.69
CA ARG A 64 -10.46 -6.48 -21.51
C ARG A 64 -11.86 -6.99 -21.88
N ARG A 65 -12.10 -7.33 -23.14
CA ARG A 65 -13.41 -7.81 -23.64
C ARG A 65 -13.48 -9.33 -23.61
N ALA A 66 -14.73 -9.82 -23.62
CA ALA A 66 -15.03 -11.25 -23.70
C ALA A 66 -14.35 -11.92 -24.91
N GLY A 67 -13.74 -13.09 -24.71
CA GLY A 67 -12.92 -13.82 -25.68
C GLY A 67 -11.41 -13.59 -25.55
N ARG A 68 -10.97 -12.71 -24.64
CA ARG A 68 -9.56 -12.36 -24.42
C ARG A 68 -9.24 -12.44 -22.92
N PHE A 69 -9.11 -11.30 -22.22
CA PHE A 69 -9.05 -11.29 -20.76
C PHE A 69 -10.47 -11.23 -20.18
N ASP A 70 -11.11 -12.39 -20.05
CA ASP A 70 -12.47 -12.53 -19.51
C ASP A 70 -12.57 -12.25 -17.99
N ARG A 71 -11.43 -12.34 -17.29
CA ARG A 71 -11.34 -12.23 -15.84
C ARG A 71 -10.25 -11.23 -15.46
N GLU A 72 -10.65 -10.21 -14.73
CA GLU A 72 -9.74 -9.27 -14.09
C GLU A 72 -9.69 -9.56 -12.59
N ILE A 73 -8.49 -9.73 -12.06
CA ILE A 73 -8.25 -9.98 -10.63
C ILE A 73 -7.37 -8.85 -10.11
N SER A 74 -7.94 -7.97 -9.30
CA SER A 74 -7.19 -6.89 -8.66
C SER A 74 -6.50 -7.39 -7.39
N LEU A 75 -5.17 -7.38 -7.38
CA LEU A 75 -4.38 -7.62 -6.17
C LEU A 75 -4.23 -6.29 -5.41
N GLY A 76 -4.80 -6.23 -4.21
CA GLY A 76 -4.74 -5.07 -3.32
C GLY A 76 -3.54 -5.10 -2.37
N ILE A 77 -3.40 -4.04 -1.58
CA ILE A 77 -2.44 -4.00 -0.46
C ILE A 77 -2.97 -4.95 0.62
N PRO A 78 -2.13 -5.86 1.17
CA PRO A 78 -2.60 -6.82 2.15
C PRO A 78 -3.07 -6.14 3.45
N ASP A 79 -4.19 -6.61 3.99
CA ASP A 79 -4.70 -6.25 5.32
C ASP A 79 -3.79 -6.83 6.43
N GLU A 80 -4.04 -6.45 7.68
CA GLU A 80 -3.21 -6.90 8.82
C GLU A 80 -3.14 -8.43 8.92
N ALA A 81 -4.28 -9.11 8.77
CA ALA A 81 -4.38 -10.57 8.82
C ALA A 81 -3.67 -11.26 7.64
N ALA A 82 -3.70 -10.67 6.45
CA ALA A 82 -2.92 -11.15 5.30
C ALA A 82 -1.43 -10.91 5.50
N ARG A 83 -1.01 -9.75 6.04
CA ARG A 83 0.40 -9.47 6.36
C ARG A 83 0.94 -10.46 7.38
N GLU A 84 0.18 -10.80 8.41
CA GLU A 84 0.56 -11.83 9.38
C GLU A 84 0.77 -13.19 8.69
N ARG A 85 -0.15 -13.60 7.81
CA ARG A 85 -0.01 -14.85 7.03
C ARG A 85 1.19 -14.83 6.09
N ILE A 86 1.46 -13.70 5.43
CA ILE A 86 2.62 -13.53 4.56
C ILE A 86 3.91 -13.64 5.39
N LEU A 87 3.98 -12.95 6.53
CA LEU A 87 5.10 -13.04 7.47
C LEU A 87 5.29 -14.48 7.97
N ALA A 88 4.22 -15.21 8.27
CA ALA A 88 4.30 -16.61 8.69
C ALA A 88 4.92 -17.51 7.61
N VAL A 89 4.62 -17.26 6.33
CA VAL A 89 5.24 -17.97 5.21
C VAL A 89 6.70 -17.58 5.03
N LEU A 90 7.03 -16.28 5.09
CA LEU A 90 8.39 -15.77 4.94
C LEU A 90 9.31 -16.25 6.08
N CYS A 91 8.79 -16.28 7.31
CA CYS A 91 9.52 -16.72 8.50
C CYS A 91 9.49 -18.23 8.71
N ARG A 92 8.83 -19.02 7.85
CA ARG A 92 8.71 -20.49 8.02
C ARG A 92 10.07 -21.21 8.09
N LYS A 93 11.07 -20.68 7.39
CA LYS A 93 12.44 -21.23 7.37
C LYS A 93 13.38 -20.56 8.38
N LEU A 94 12.89 -19.56 9.12
CA LEU A 94 13.67 -18.80 10.07
C LEU A 94 13.42 -19.30 11.49
N THR A 95 14.47 -19.30 12.29
CA THR A 95 14.41 -19.49 13.73
C THR A 95 14.04 -18.16 14.38
N LEU A 96 12.80 -18.07 14.87
CA LEU A 96 12.31 -16.89 15.58
C LEU A 96 12.54 -17.05 17.09
N GLY A 97 12.89 -15.95 17.76
CA GLY A 97 12.94 -15.90 19.21
C GLY A 97 11.56 -16.15 19.84
N PRO A 98 11.48 -16.69 21.07
CA PRO A 98 10.23 -17.06 21.72
C PRO A 98 9.28 -15.87 21.98
N GLU A 99 9.82 -14.66 22.01
CA GLU A 99 9.04 -13.43 22.23
C GLU A 99 8.48 -12.81 20.94
N VAL A 100 8.90 -13.31 19.76
CA VAL A 100 8.51 -12.73 18.48
C VAL A 100 7.10 -13.15 18.10
N LYS A 101 6.17 -12.19 18.20
CA LYS A 101 4.80 -12.32 17.72
C LYS A 101 4.64 -11.66 16.36
N LEU A 102 4.37 -12.46 15.33
CA LEU A 102 4.18 -11.97 13.96
C LEU A 102 2.99 -11.02 13.82
N SER A 103 1.96 -11.19 14.66
CA SER A 103 0.82 -10.27 14.75
C SER A 103 1.26 -8.84 15.11
N VAL A 104 2.20 -8.70 16.05
CA VAL A 104 2.74 -7.38 16.44
C VAL A 104 3.54 -6.75 15.30
N VAL A 105 4.29 -7.56 14.55
CA VAL A 105 5.02 -7.09 13.36
C VAL A 105 4.05 -6.69 12.24
N ALA A 106 3.00 -7.46 12.01
CA ALA A 106 1.95 -7.16 11.03
C ALA A 106 1.20 -5.85 11.35
N HIS A 107 0.92 -5.61 12.63
CA HIS A 107 0.30 -4.38 13.12
C HIS A 107 1.20 -3.15 12.89
N ARG A 108 2.52 -3.29 13.07
CA ARG A 108 3.51 -2.23 12.86
C ARG A 108 3.96 -2.04 11.41
N THR A 109 3.38 -2.79 10.46
CA THR A 109 3.71 -2.73 9.02
C THR A 109 2.52 -2.30 8.14
N PRO A 110 1.76 -1.24 8.47
CA PRO A 110 0.68 -0.77 7.61
C PRO A 110 1.25 -0.30 6.25
N GLY A 111 0.56 -0.67 5.17
CA GLY A 111 0.97 -0.33 3.80
C GLY A 111 2.13 -1.15 3.23
N TYR A 112 2.69 -2.13 3.97
CA TYR A 112 3.72 -3.01 3.43
C TYR A 112 3.11 -4.01 2.45
N VAL A 113 3.76 -4.16 1.29
CA VAL A 113 3.42 -5.19 0.30
C VAL A 113 4.29 -6.43 0.53
N GLY A 114 4.01 -7.55 -0.16
CA GLY A 114 4.77 -8.80 0.00
C GLY A 114 6.30 -8.63 -0.21
N ALA A 115 6.69 -7.77 -1.15
CA ALA A 115 8.10 -7.43 -1.38
C ALA A 115 8.73 -6.67 -0.19
N ASP A 116 7.99 -5.74 0.42
CA ASP A 116 8.47 -4.97 1.57
C ASP A 116 8.58 -5.87 2.80
N LEU A 117 7.62 -6.77 3.04
CA LEU A 117 7.69 -7.74 4.14
C LEU A 117 8.86 -8.71 3.97
N MET A 118 9.16 -9.11 2.73
CA MET A 118 10.35 -9.90 2.42
C MET A 118 11.63 -9.13 2.70
N ALA A 119 11.72 -7.87 2.29
CA ALA A 119 12.85 -7.00 2.60
C ALA A 119 13.01 -6.80 4.11
N LEU A 120 11.92 -6.53 4.83
CA LEU A 120 11.90 -6.40 6.29
C LEU A 120 12.46 -7.65 6.97
N THR A 121 11.98 -8.82 6.56
CA THR A 121 12.42 -10.11 7.12
C THR A 121 13.91 -10.34 6.83
N ARG A 122 14.38 -9.99 5.63
CA ARG A 122 15.79 -10.09 5.24
C ARG A 122 16.68 -9.15 6.06
N GLU A 123 16.28 -7.91 6.27
CA GLU A 123 17.01 -6.94 7.09
C GLU A 123 17.03 -7.32 8.57
N ALA A 124 15.94 -7.88 9.10
CA ALA A 124 15.90 -8.43 10.45
C ALA A 124 16.86 -9.61 10.59
N THR A 125 16.90 -10.50 9.59
CA THR A 125 17.85 -11.62 9.55
C THR A 125 19.29 -11.12 9.50
N MET A 126 19.59 -10.10 8.69
CA MET A 126 20.93 -9.50 8.63
C MET A 126 21.32 -8.82 9.95
N SER A 127 20.36 -8.21 10.65
CA SER A 127 20.58 -7.61 11.97
C SER A 127 20.94 -8.70 13.00
N ALA A 128 20.22 -9.82 13.00
CA ALA A 128 20.50 -10.98 13.85
C ALA A 128 21.89 -11.57 13.58
N ILE A 129 22.29 -11.69 12.30
CA ILE A 129 23.62 -12.14 11.90
C ILE A 129 24.70 -11.17 12.39
N ASN A 130 24.54 -9.87 12.16
CA ASN A 130 25.49 -8.84 12.59
C ASN A 130 25.66 -8.81 14.12
N ARG A 131 24.59 -9.08 14.88
CA ARG A 131 24.63 -9.19 16.33
C ARG A 131 25.56 -10.31 16.80
N ILE A 132 25.51 -11.47 16.15
CA ILE A 132 26.38 -12.61 16.49
C ILE A 132 27.82 -12.32 16.09
N PHE A 133 28.06 -11.81 14.89
CA PHE A 133 29.41 -11.42 14.46
C PHE A 133 30.05 -10.42 15.42
N ARG A 134 29.29 -9.46 15.95
CA ARG A 134 29.77 -8.55 17.00
C ARG A 134 30.14 -9.27 18.30
N GLY A 135 29.31 -10.20 18.76
CA GLY A 135 29.63 -11.01 19.95
C GLY A 135 30.92 -11.82 19.78
N ILE A 136 31.13 -12.38 18.58
CA ILE A 136 32.36 -13.09 18.24
C ILE A 136 33.55 -12.13 18.21
N GLU A 137 33.44 -10.98 17.53
CA GLU A 137 34.50 -9.96 17.51
C GLU A 137 34.89 -9.46 18.92
N GLU A 138 33.91 -9.27 19.80
CA GLU A 138 34.14 -8.86 21.19
C GLU A 138 34.87 -9.94 21.99
N SER A 139 34.52 -11.21 21.79
CA SER A 139 35.23 -12.34 22.40
C SER A 139 36.69 -12.46 21.93
N VAL A 140 36.95 -12.22 20.64
CA VAL A 140 38.30 -12.24 20.06
C VAL A 140 39.13 -11.02 20.49
N LYS A 141 38.50 -9.84 20.65
CA LYS A 141 39.17 -8.66 21.21
C LYS A 141 39.53 -8.83 22.68
N ALA A 142 38.73 -9.56 23.46
CA ALA A 142 39.03 -9.86 24.85
C ALA A 142 40.25 -10.79 25.03
N THR A 143 40.59 -11.60 24.02
CA THR A 143 41.79 -12.46 24.01
C THR A 143 43.10 -11.74 23.64
N GLY A 144 43.09 -10.43 23.37
CA GLY A 144 44.30 -9.60 23.34
C GLY A 144 45.10 -9.55 22.02
N GLU A 145 44.69 -10.27 20.98
CA GLU A 145 45.30 -10.17 19.64
C GLU A 145 44.40 -9.33 18.71
N GLY A 146 44.64 -8.02 18.62
CA GLY A 146 43.80 -7.11 17.84
C GLY A 146 44.30 -6.87 16.41
N PRO A 147 43.47 -7.03 15.36
CA PRO A 147 43.80 -6.52 14.02
C PRO A 147 43.54 -5.01 13.92
N ARG A 148 44.41 -4.29 13.19
CA ARG A 148 44.39 -2.82 13.05
C ARG A 148 43.37 -2.27 12.03
N ASN A 149 42.68 -3.12 11.25
CA ASN A 149 41.72 -2.70 10.21
C ASN A 149 40.47 -3.59 10.17
N ARG A 150 39.30 -2.99 9.89
CA ARG A 150 38.01 -3.71 9.66
C ARG A 150 38.09 -4.77 8.56
N LEU A 151 38.91 -4.53 7.54
CA LEU A 151 39.12 -5.48 6.44
C LEU A 151 39.91 -6.72 6.89
N ASP A 152 40.88 -6.54 7.79
CA ASP A 152 41.69 -7.63 8.33
C ASP A 152 40.88 -8.51 9.30
N VAL A 153 39.96 -7.89 10.06
CA VAL A 153 38.98 -8.62 10.90
C VAL A 153 38.02 -9.43 10.03
N ALA A 154 37.48 -8.87 8.94
CA ALA A 154 36.62 -9.63 8.03
C ALA A 154 37.36 -10.78 7.33
N LEU A 155 38.62 -10.56 6.95
CA LEU A 155 39.48 -11.57 6.32
C LEU A 155 39.94 -12.66 7.30
N SER A 156 40.20 -12.34 8.57
CA SER A 156 40.51 -13.33 9.60
C SER A 156 39.26 -14.15 9.97
N LEU A 157 38.09 -13.51 10.04
CA LEU A 157 36.81 -14.20 10.24
C LEU A 157 36.49 -15.18 9.09
N LEU A 158 36.88 -14.86 7.85
CA LEU A 158 36.70 -15.74 6.69
C LEU A 158 37.77 -16.85 6.57
N LYS A 159 38.96 -16.66 7.17
CA LYS A 159 40.09 -17.60 7.05
C LYS A 159 40.26 -18.54 8.25
N GLU A 160 39.91 -18.10 9.46
CA GLU A 160 40.25 -18.82 10.70
C GLU A 160 39.07 -19.22 11.58
N VAL A 161 37.84 -18.82 11.24
CA VAL A 161 36.66 -19.28 11.98
C VAL A 161 36.29 -20.66 11.43
N PRO A 162 36.41 -21.76 12.20
CA PRO A 162 35.81 -23.02 11.80
C PRO A 162 34.31 -22.80 11.52
N PRO A 163 33.67 -23.60 10.65
CA PRO A 163 32.21 -23.50 10.47
C PRO A 163 31.57 -23.47 11.86
N LEU A 164 30.73 -22.46 12.12
CA LEU A 164 30.09 -22.23 13.42
C LEU A 164 29.58 -23.57 13.97
N ASP A 165 29.91 -23.88 15.22
CA ASP A 165 29.47 -25.12 15.84
C ASP A 165 27.93 -25.18 15.89
N ASP A 166 27.36 -26.39 15.85
CA ASP A 166 25.91 -26.61 15.88
C ASP A 166 25.24 -25.93 17.10
N GLU A 167 25.96 -25.74 18.21
CA GLU A 167 25.45 -25.00 19.38
C GLU A 167 25.40 -23.48 19.15
N GLN A 168 26.35 -22.92 18.42
CA GLN A 168 26.36 -21.49 18.06
C GLN A 168 25.31 -21.18 16.98
N LEU A 169 25.08 -22.11 16.05
CA LEU A 169 24.00 -22.04 15.05
C LEU A 169 22.61 -22.22 15.67
N LYS A 170 22.46 -23.02 16.73
CA LYS A 170 21.19 -23.16 17.47
C LYS A 170 20.76 -21.86 18.15
N ASN A 171 21.70 -21.01 18.54
CA ASN A 171 21.42 -19.71 19.15
C ASN A 171 21.11 -18.61 18.11
N LEU A 172 21.28 -18.89 16.81
CA LEU A 172 20.87 -17.97 15.75
C LEU A 172 19.35 -17.91 15.74
N CYS A 173 18.80 -16.88 16.36
CA CYS A 173 17.39 -16.53 16.29
C CYS A 173 17.23 -15.05 15.95
N VAL A 174 16.14 -14.74 15.24
CA VAL A 174 15.73 -13.36 14.97
C VAL A 174 14.84 -12.92 16.12
N ASP A 175 15.23 -11.85 16.80
CA ASP A 175 14.48 -11.28 17.94
C ASP A 175 13.63 -10.08 17.54
N VAL A 176 12.79 -9.62 18.48
CA VAL A 176 11.95 -8.43 18.31
C VAL A 176 12.79 -7.20 17.99
N ALA A 177 13.95 -7.04 18.64
CA ALA A 177 14.85 -5.91 18.42
C ALA A 177 15.42 -5.85 16.98
N ASP A 178 15.60 -7.01 16.34
CA ASP A 178 16.08 -7.09 14.96
C ASP A 178 14.99 -6.60 13.99
N PHE A 179 13.73 -6.97 14.22
CA PHE A 179 12.59 -6.44 13.48
C PHE A 179 12.41 -4.94 13.70
N GLU A 180 12.61 -4.44 14.92
CA GLU A 180 12.54 -2.99 15.20
C GLU A 180 13.64 -2.20 14.48
N SER A 181 14.83 -2.78 14.37
CA SER A 181 15.94 -2.19 13.62
C SER A 181 15.64 -2.19 12.12
N ALA A 182 15.08 -3.29 11.60
CA ALA A 182 14.68 -3.42 10.21
C ALA A 182 13.56 -2.44 9.81
N LEU A 183 12.57 -2.21 10.69
CA LEU A 183 11.47 -1.25 10.46
C LEU A 183 11.98 0.18 10.25
N LYS A 184 13.13 0.55 10.82
CA LYS A 184 13.73 1.87 10.64
C LYS A 184 14.41 2.04 9.27
N LEU A 185 14.81 0.93 8.65
CA LEU A 185 15.54 0.91 7.38
C LEU A 185 14.62 0.68 6.18
N VAL A 186 13.67 -0.25 6.31
CA VAL A 186 12.77 -0.64 5.23
C VAL A 186 11.56 0.26 5.22
N GLN A 187 11.49 1.17 4.25
CA GLN A 187 10.29 1.97 4.02
C GLN A 187 9.27 1.21 3.16
N PRO A 188 7.96 1.32 3.46
CA PRO A 188 6.91 0.68 2.66
C PRO A 188 6.86 1.27 1.25
N SER A 189 6.66 0.41 0.27
CA SER A 189 6.50 0.81 -1.14
C SER A 189 5.27 1.70 -1.33
N ALA A 190 4.21 1.49 -0.53
CA ALA A 190 3.02 2.36 -0.55
C ALA A 190 3.32 3.83 -0.18
N LYS A 191 4.35 4.09 0.63
CA LYS A 191 4.81 5.45 0.96
C LYS A 191 5.66 6.05 -0.16
N ARG A 192 6.47 5.23 -0.85
CA ARG A 192 7.33 5.67 -1.97
C ARG A 192 6.54 6.12 -3.20
N GLU A 193 5.40 5.50 -3.46
CA GLU A 193 4.54 5.93 -4.55
C GLU A 193 3.71 7.19 -4.21
N GLY A 194 3.83 7.75 -2.99
CA GLY A 194 3.09 8.95 -2.58
C GLY A 194 1.61 8.70 -2.27
N PHE A 195 1.19 7.43 -2.10
CA PHE A 195 -0.22 7.04 -2.08
C PHE A 195 -0.76 6.60 -0.73
N ALA A 196 0.08 6.28 0.26
CA ALA A 196 -0.34 6.10 1.64
C ALA A 196 0.73 6.66 2.59
N THR A 197 0.39 7.70 3.34
CA THR A 197 1.27 8.20 4.40
C THR A 197 0.74 7.65 5.70
N VAL A 198 1.50 6.81 6.41
CA VAL A 198 1.26 6.65 7.85
C VAL A 198 1.57 8.03 8.43
N PRO A 199 0.59 8.72 9.01
CA PRO A 199 0.83 10.03 9.58
C PRO A 199 1.74 9.89 10.80
N ASP A 200 2.84 10.64 10.84
CA ASP A 200 3.77 10.63 11.97
C ASP A 200 3.21 11.39 13.20
N VAL A 201 2.03 12.00 13.06
CA VAL A 201 1.37 12.81 14.10
C VAL A 201 0.58 11.90 15.03
N THR A 202 0.75 12.09 16.33
CA THR A 202 0.03 11.37 17.39
C THR A 202 -0.98 12.29 18.07
N TRP A 203 -1.86 11.72 18.90
CA TRP A 203 -2.78 12.52 19.71
C TRP A 203 -2.07 13.38 20.77
N GLU A 204 -0.84 13.03 21.14
CA GLU A 204 -0.04 13.84 22.06
C GLU A 204 0.31 15.20 21.44
N ASP A 205 0.37 15.26 20.11
CA ASP A 205 0.60 16.50 19.35
C ASP A 205 -0.66 17.38 19.25
N VAL A 206 -1.84 16.87 19.64
CA VAL A 206 -3.14 17.56 19.56
C VAL A 206 -3.63 17.90 20.97
N GLY A 207 -3.23 19.08 21.46
CA GLY A 207 -3.49 19.49 22.86
C GLY A 207 -4.93 19.93 23.19
N ALA A 208 -5.79 20.19 22.21
CA ALA A 208 -7.18 20.65 22.40
C ALA A 208 -8.14 19.90 21.47
N LEU A 209 -9.46 20.02 21.68
CA LEU A 209 -10.55 19.38 20.89
C LEU A 209 -10.97 17.96 21.34
N SER A 210 -11.11 17.73 22.65
CA SER A 210 -11.55 16.44 23.21
C SER A 210 -12.92 15.99 22.69
N SER A 211 -13.88 16.92 22.52
CA SER A 211 -15.22 16.59 22.01
C SER A 211 -15.20 16.10 20.56
N ILE A 212 -14.41 16.74 19.69
CA ILE A 212 -14.27 16.32 18.29
C ILE A 212 -13.47 15.02 18.21
N ARG A 213 -12.46 14.85 19.07
CA ARG A 213 -11.70 13.59 19.20
C ARG A 213 -12.62 12.42 19.52
N GLU A 214 -13.46 12.53 20.55
CA GLU A 214 -14.40 11.47 20.91
C GLU A 214 -15.35 11.15 19.76
N ALA A 215 -15.87 12.16 19.06
CA ALA A 215 -16.73 11.97 17.90
C ALA A 215 -16.01 11.21 16.76
N LEU A 216 -14.76 11.57 16.45
CA LEU A 216 -13.97 10.89 15.42
C LEU A 216 -13.56 9.47 15.82
N GLN A 217 -13.24 9.23 17.08
CA GLN A 217 -12.96 7.89 17.61
C GLN A 217 -14.20 6.99 17.49
N VAL A 218 -15.38 7.48 17.87
CA VAL A 218 -16.61 6.70 17.71
C VAL A 218 -16.94 6.48 16.22
N ALA A 219 -16.70 7.47 15.36
CA ALA A 219 -17.04 7.37 13.95
C ALA A 219 -16.10 6.48 13.12
N ILE A 220 -14.80 6.44 13.45
CA ILE A 220 -13.77 5.71 12.68
C ILE A 220 -13.21 4.53 13.47
N LEU A 221 -12.73 4.76 14.70
CA LEU A 221 -12.03 3.74 15.48
C LEU A 221 -12.96 2.59 15.90
N ALA A 222 -14.20 2.88 16.31
CA ALA A 222 -15.14 1.85 16.75
C ALA A 222 -15.55 0.88 15.61
N PRO A 223 -15.90 1.36 14.40
CA PRO A 223 -16.14 0.48 13.24
C PRO A 223 -14.92 -0.34 12.80
N VAL A 224 -13.72 0.22 12.92
CA VAL A 224 -12.47 -0.48 12.55
C VAL A 224 -12.17 -1.60 13.55
N ARG A 225 -12.23 -1.31 14.86
CA ARG A 225 -11.90 -2.30 15.91
C ARG A 225 -12.98 -3.36 16.13
N HIS A 226 -14.24 -3.06 15.89
CA HIS A 226 -15.36 -3.93 16.22
C HIS A 226 -16.20 -4.33 15.00
N ARG A 227 -15.53 -4.62 13.88
CA ARG A 227 -16.16 -5.02 12.61
C ARG A 227 -17.27 -6.07 12.79
N ASP A 228 -16.97 -7.19 13.45
CA ASP A 228 -17.90 -8.32 13.59
C ASP A 228 -19.18 -7.94 14.37
N LYS A 229 -19.06 -7.01 15.33
CA LYS A 229 -20.21 -6.50 16.09
C LYS A 229 -21.08 -5.58 15.24
N TYR A 230 -20.48 -4.73 14.42
CA TYR A 230 -21.22 -3.86 13.50
C TYR A 230 -21.92 -4.68 12.41
N GLU A 231 -21.25 -5.71 11.87
CA GLU A 231 -21.84 -6.63 10.88
C GLU A 231 -23.00 -7.44 11.46
N SER A 232 -22.86 -7.99 12.68
CA SER A 232 -23.93 -8.76 13.33
C SER A 232 -25.13 -7.92 13.76
N LEU A 233 -24.92 -6.64 14.11
CA LEU A 233 -25.97 -5.71 14.48
C LEU A 233 -26.62 -5.00 13.29
N GLY A 234 -26.09 -5.18 12.07
CA GLY A 234 -26.60 -4.53 10.86
C GLY A 234 -26.48 -3.00 10.89
N LEU A 235 -25.55 -2.46 11.68
CA LEU A 235 -25.38 -1.02 11.83
C LEU A 235 -24.71 -0.42 10.59
N VAL A 236 -25.28 0.66 10.07
CA VAL A 236 -24.68 1.41 8.97
C VAL A 236 -23.60 2.32 9.54
N THR A 237 -22.35 2.12 9.11
CA THR A 237 -21.24 2.99 9.48
C THR A 237 -21.29 4.27 8.65
N PRO A 238 -21.14 5.46 9.25
CA PRO A 238 -21.08 6.70 8.48
C PRO A 238 -19.85 6.68 7.57
N THR A 239 -20.07 6.93 6.27
CA THR A 239 -19.02 6.86 5.24
C THR A 239 -18.28 8.17 5.06
N GLY A 240 -18.87 9.30 5.46
CA GLY A 240 -18.33 10.64 5.25
C GLY A 240 -18.39 11.52 6.50
N ILE A 241 -17.27 12.17 6.83
CA ILE A 241 -17.14 13.13 7.93
C ILE A 241 -16.56 14.43 7.38
N LEU A 242 -17.25 15.55 7.60
CA LEU A 242 -16.81 16.87 7.17
C LEU A 242 -16.30 17.68 8.39
N LEU A 243 -15.05 18.10 8.34
CA LEU A 243 -14.42 18.99 9.30
C LEU A 243 -14.42 20.42 8.75
N HIS A 244 -15.08 21.34 9.46
CA HIS A 244 -15.14 22.75 9.07
C HIS A 244 -14.60 23.64 10.19
N GLY A 245 -14.13 24.84 9.82
CA GLY A 245 -13.71 25.87 10.77
C GLY A 245 -12.69 26.82 10.15
N PRO A 246 -12.20 27.84 10.87
CA PRO A 246 -11.20 28.74 10.33
C PRO A 246 -9.85 28.03 10.01
N PRO A 247 -9.03 28.59 9.12
CA PRO A 247 -7.70 28.07 8.84
C PRO A 247 -6.83 28.13 10.12
N GLY A 248 -5.92 27.16 10.29
CA GLY A 248 -5.03 27.10 11.46
C GLY A 248 -5.59 26.36 12.68
N CYS A 249 -6.84 25.89 12.67
CA CYS A 249 -7.42 25.09 13.78
C CYS A 249 -7.01 23.60 13.80
N GLY A 250 -5.96 23.20 13.07
CA GLY A 250 -5.43 21.84 13.14
C GLY A 250 -6.30 20.74 12.52
N LYS A 251 -7.25 21.04 11.62
CA LYS A 251 -8.11 20.02 10.94
C LYS A 251 -7.28 18.92 10.26
N THR A 252 -6.26 19.31 9.50
CA THR A 252 -5.33 18.38 8.83
C THR A 252 -4.51 17.57 9.83
N LEU A 253 -4.12 18.16 10.97
CA LEU A 253 -3.41 17.44 12.04
C LEU A 253 -4.31 16.42 12.74
N LEU A 254 -5.56 16.79 13.00
CA LEU A 254 -6.58 15.94 13.61
C LEU A 254 -6.87 14.69 12.76
N ALA A 255 -7.04 14.88 11.45
CA ALA A 255 -7.26 13.79 10.50
C ALA A 255 -6.07 12.83 10.41
N LYS A 256 -4.85 13.36 10.54
CA LYS A 256 -3.62 12.56 10.64
C LYS A 256 -3.55 11.79 11.96
N ALA A 257 -3.83 12.43 13.09
CA ALA A 257 -3.78 11.78 14.40
C ALA A 257 -4.77 10.60 14.52
N ILE A 258 -6.02 10.76 14.04
CA ILE A 258 -7.02 9.67 14.07
C ILE A 258 -6.63 8.49 13.19
N ALA A 259 -6.01 8.75 12.03
CA ALA A 259 -5.57 7.71 11.14
C ALA A 259 -4.41 6.90 11.72
N ASN A 260 -3.46 7.57 12.39
CA ASN A 260 -2.35 6.92 13.10
C ASN A 260 -2.86 6.07 14.27
N GLU A 261 -3.75 6.60 15.12
CA GLU A 261 -4.32 5.85 16.26
C GLU A 261 -5.15 4.63 15.83
N SER A 262 -5.81 4.73 14.67
CA SER A 262 -6.60 3.65 14.11
C SER A 262 -5.74 2.58 13.44
N GLY A 263 -4.46 2.85 13.15
CA GLY A 263 -3.57 1.92 12.45
C GLY A 263 -4.00 1.60 11.01
N ILE A 264 -4.80 2.48 10.39
CA ILE A 264 -5.39 2.27 9.06
C ILE A 264 -4.61 3.02 7.98
N ASN A 265 -4.75 2.59 6.73
CA ASN A 265 -4.12 3.26 5.60
C ASN A 265 -4.71 4.67 5.43
N PHE A 266 -3.86 5.69 5.28
CA PHE A 266 -4.29 7.08 5.13
C PHE A 266 -3.84 7.65 3.78
N ILE A 267 -4.82 8.07 2.99
CA ILE A 267 -4.65 8.66 1.67
C ILE A 267 -5.02 10.13 1.78
N SER A 268 -4.03 11.03 1.81
CA SER A 268 -4.28 12.46 1.75
C SER A 268 -4.31 12.94 0.30
N VAL A 269 -5.35 13.68 -0.05
CA VAL A 269 -5.48 14.34 -1.35
C VAL A 269 -5.71 15.82 -1.11
N LYS A 270 -4.85 16.69 -1.66
CA LYS A 270 -5.08 18.13 -1.60
C LYS A 270 -5.95 18.58 -2.77
N GLY A 271 -6.88 19.50 -2.52
CA GLY A 271 -7.75 20.05 -3.56
C GLY A 271 -7.01 20.49 -4.84
N PRO A 272 -5.94 21.29 -4.75
CA PRO A 272 -5.16 21.70 -5.92
C PRO A 272 -4.50 20.56 -6.70
N GLU A 273 -4.16 19.43 -6.05
CA GLU A 273 -3.47 18.30 -6.72
C GLU A 273 -4.39 17.55 -7.70
N LEU A 274 -5.71 17.60 -7.49
CA LEU A 274 -6.68 17.03 -8.42
C LEU A 274 -7.05 17.99 -9.55
N LEU A 275 -6.75 19.30 -9.42
CA LEU A 275 -7.08 20.34 -10.40
C LEU A 275 -5.91 20.59 -11.35
N ASN A 276 -5.37 19.52 -11.97
CA ASN A 276 -4.42 19.70 -13.06
C ASN A 276 -5.13 20.29 -14.30
N MET A 277 -4.42 21.13 -15.07
CA MET A 277 -4.97 21.84 -16.24
C MET A 277 -5.32 20.92 -17.43
N TYR A 278 -5.03 19.62 -17.35
CA TYR A 278 -5.29 18.67 -18.42
C TYR A 278 -6.70 18.06 -18.31
N VAL A 279 -7.51 18.27 -19.35
CA VAL A 279 -8.90 17.81 -19.45
C VAL A 279 -8.97 16.28 -19.30
N GLY A 280 -9.71 15.79 -18.30
CA GLY A 280 -9.99 14.36 -18.07
C GLY A 280 -9.01 13.64 -17.13
N GLU A 281 -7.82 14.18 -16.87
CA GLU A 281 -6.89 13.59 -15.90
C GLU A 281 -7.42 13.69 -14.46
N SER A 282 -8.08 14.80 -14.13
CA SER A 282 -8.69 15.04 -12.81
C SER A 282 -9.76 14.00 -12.44
N GLU A 283 -10.65 13.65 -13.36
CA GLU A 283 -11.69 12.63 -13.14
C GLU A 283 -11.07 11.25 -12.94
N ARG A 284 -10.08 10.91 -13.76
CA ARG A 284 -9.32 9.66 -13.65
C ARG A 284 -8.58 9.58 -12.31
N ALA A 285 -7.99 10.67 -11.85
CA ALA A 285 -7.29 10.73 -10.57
C ALA A 285 -8.24 10.48 -9.39
N VAL A 286 -9.46 11.05 -9.42
CA VAL A 286 -10.49 10.77 -8.41
C VAL A 286 -10.89 9.30 -8.41
N ARG A 287 -11.22 8.71 -9.58
CA ARG A 287 -11.54 7.28 -9.68
C ARG A 287 -10.42 6.40 -9.14
N GLN A 288 -9.18 6.70 -9.54
CA GLN A 288 -8.02 5.96 -9.11
C GLN A 288 -7.80 6.07 -7.60
N CYS A 289 -8.05 7.24 -6.99
CA CYS A 289 -7.98 7.44 -5.55
C CYS A 289 -8.99 6.55 -4.80
N PHE A 290 -10.26 6.57 -5.20
CA PHE A 290 -11.30 5.74 -4.56
C PHE A 290 -11.08 4.24 -4.80
N GLN A 291 -10.64 3.84 -6.00
CA GLN A 291 -10.32 2.45 -6.29
C GLN A 291 -9.14 1.96 -5.42
N ARG A 292 -8.12 2.79 -5.24
CA ARG A 292 -6.99 2.51 -4.34
C ARG A 292 -7.44 2.40 -2.90
N ALA A 293 -8.30 3.30 -2.44
CA ALA A 293 -8.87 3.22 -1.10
C ALA A 293 -9.60 1.88 -0.88
N ARG A 294 -10.45 1.46 -1.84
CA ARG A 294 -11.13 0.15 -1.80
C ARG A 294 -10.16 -1.02 -1.75
N ASN A 295 -9.05 -0.96 -2.50
CA ASN A 295 -8.03 -2.01 -2.52
C ASN A 295 -7.14 -2.04 -1.26
N SER A 296 -7.14 -0.96 -0.48
CA SER A 296 -6.32 -0.76 0.72
C SER A 296 -7.16 -0.74 1.99
N ALA A 297 -8.38 -1.29 1.96
CA ALA A 297 -9.27 -1.36 3.10
C ALA A 297 -8.66 -2.21 4.23
N PRO A 298 -8.76 -1.79 5.52
CA PRO A 298 -9.41 -0.56 6.01
C PRO A 298 -8.57 0.70 5.75
N CYS A 299 -9.23 1.77 5.26
CA CYS A 299 -8.53 3.02 4.93
C CYS A 299 -9.38 4.28 5.18
N VAL A 300 -8.69 5.40 5.39
CA VAL A 300 -9.24 6.75 5.41
C VAL A 300 -8.72 7.52 4.20
N ILE A 301 -9.65 8.12 3.45
CA ILE A 301 -9.36 9.12 2.42
C ILE A 301 -9.57 10.49 3.06
N PHE A 302 -8.56 11.35 3.06
CA PHE A 302 -8.63 12.71 3.56
C PHE A 302 -8.52 13.72 2.43
N PHE A 303 -9.60 14.45 2.16
CA PHE A 303 -9.63 15.57 1.23
C PHE A 303 -9.34 16.87 1.97
N ASP A 304 -8.15 17.44 1.75
CA ASP A 304 -7.81 18.77 2.27
C ASP A 304 -8.24 19.84 1.27
N GLU A 305 -8.67 21.00 1.79
CA GLU A 305 -9.15 22.13 0.97
C GLU A 305 -10.27 21.73 -0.01
N LEU A 306 -11.31 21.05 0.47
CA LEU A 306 -12.44 20.60 -0.37
C LEU A 306 -13.12 21.79 -1.10
N ASP A 307 -13.06 22.99 -0.53
CA ASP A 307 -13.59 24.21 -1.13
C ASP A 307 -12.84 24.64 -2.42
N ALA A 308 -11.59 24.22 -2.62
CA ALA A 308 -10.89 24.43 -3.88
C ALA A 308 -11.48 23.57 -5.01
N LEU A 309 -11.95 22.35 -4.68
CA LEU A 309 -12.53 21.39 -5.63
C LEU A 309 -13.99 21.70 -5.97
N CYS A 310 -14.74 22.22 -5.00
CA CYS A 310 -16.19 22.40 -5.08
C CYS A 310 -16.59 23.89 -5.01
N PRO A 311 -16.33 24.71 -6.04
CA PRO A 311 -16.85 26.07 -6.08
C PRO A 311 -18.39 26.06 -6.08
N ARG A 312 -19.02 27.07 -5.47
CA ARG A 312 -20.49 27.19 -5.48
C ARG A 312 -20.97 27.27 -6.92
N ARG A 313 -22.01 26.49 -7.26
CA ARG A 313 -22.60 26.43 -8.62
C ARG A 313 -23.04 27.79 -9.20
N SER A 314 -23.12 28.83 -8.37
CA SER A 314 -23.50 30.19 -8.77
C SER A 314 -22.34 31.08 -9.27
N ASP A 315 -21.08 30.75 -8.97
CA ASP A 315 -19.95 31.69 -9.13
C ASP A 315 -19.08 31.47 -10.37
N SER A 316 -19.33 30.43 -11.18
CA SER A 316 -18.45 30.09 -12.31
C SER A 316 -19.17 30.14 -13.66
N ALA A 317 -19.04 31.29 -14.33
CA ALA A 317 -19.27 31.43 -15.78
C ALA A 317 -18.20 30.70 -16.64
N ASP A 318 -17.18 30.13 -15.99
CA ASP A 318 -16.09 29.37 -16.61
C ASP A 318 -15.78 28.17 -15.70
N GLY A 319 -16.23 26.95 -16.03
CA GLY A 319 -16.22 25.87 -15.03
C GLY A 319 -16.57 24.45 -15.48
N GLY A 320 -16.41 24.14 -16.77
CA GLY A 320 -16.70 22.81 -17.29
C GLY A 320 -15.84 21.69 -16.68
N SER A 321 -14.63 21.97 -16.18
CA SER A 321 -13.73 20.96 -15.62
C SER A 321 -14.02 20.64 -14.15
N ALA A 322 -14.13 21.67 -13.29
CA ALA A 322 -14.39 21.48 -11.86
C ALA A 322 -15.75 20.81 -11.59
N SER A 323 -16.80 21.20 -12.33
CA SER A 323 -18.13 20.58 -12.17
C SER A 323 -18.14 19.08 -12.51
N ARG A 324 -17.33 18.63 -13.48
CA ARG A 324 -17.20 17.21 -13.80
C ARG A 324 -16.48 16.44 -12.71
N VAL A 325 -15.42 17.02 -12.12
CA VAL A 325 -14.70 16.43 -10.98
C VAL A 325 -15.63 16.25 -9.78
N VAL A 326 -16.46 17.25 -9.47
CA VAL A 326 -17.46 17.15 -8.40
C VAL A 326 -18.48 16.05 -8.67
N ASN A 327 -19.02 15.97 -9.88
CA ASN A 327 -19.97 14.90 -10.24
C ASN A 327 -19.31 13.52 -10.14
N GLN A 328 -18.05 13.39 -10.53
CA GLN A 328 -17.29 12.15 -10.38
C GLN A 328 -17.06 11.78 -8.91
N LEU A 329 -16.74 12.75 -8.06
CA LEU A 329 -16.55 12.53 -6.63
C LEU A 329 -17.86 12.08 -5.94
N LEU A 330 -18.99 12.70 -6.28
CA LEU A 330 -20.31 12.27 -5.81
C LEU A 330 -20.63 10.84 -6.25
N THR A 331 -20.37 10.52 -7.52
CA THR A 331 -20.57 9.16 -8.06
C THR A 331 -19.73 8.12 -7.30
N GLU A 332 -18.47 8.45 -6.97
CA GLU A 332 -17.62 7.53 -6.21
C GLU A 332 -18.05 7.39 -4.74
N MET A 333 -18.51 8.49 -4.12
CA MET A 333 -19.04 8.46 -2.75
C MET A 333 -20.32 7.64 -2.65
N ASP A 334 -21.23 7.75 -3.63
CA ASP A 334 -22.44 6.92 -3.71
C ASP A 334 -22.09 5.44 -3.98
N GLY A 335 -21.00 5.19 -4.70
CA GLY A 335 -20.46 3.87 -4.97
C GLY A 335 -19.70 3.23 -3.80
N LEU A 336 -19.53 3.93 -2.67
CA LEU A 336 -18.91 3.34 -1.48
C LEU A 336 -19.90 2.44 -0.73
N GLU A 337 -19.74 1.14 -0.92
CA GLU A 337 -20.45 0.15 -0.10
C GLU A 337 -20.03 0.30 1.38
N PRO A 338 -20.98 0.41 2.33
CA PRO A 338 -20.67 0.57 3.75
C PRO A 338 -19.89 -0.62 4.34
N ARG A 339 -19.83 -1.75 3.62
CA ARG A 339 -19.12 -2.97 4.03
C ARG A 339 -17.61 -2.93 3.79
N LYS A 340 -17.10 -1.99 3.00
CA LYS A 340 -15.68 -1.97 2.60
C LYS A 340 -14.73 -1.23 3.56
N GLN A 341 -15.20 -0.77 4.73
CA GLN A 341 -14.35 -0.07 5.73
C GLN A 341 -13.50 1.06 5.13
N VAL A 342 -14.09 1.79 4.17
CA VAL A 342 -13.49 2.98 3.57
C VAL A 342 -14.20 4.19 4.17
N PHE A 343 -13.44 5.04 4.84
CA PHE A 343 -13.94 6.27 5.46
C PHE A 343 -13.46 7.48 4.68
N VAL A 344 -14.33 8.45 4.47
CA VAL A 344 -14.01 9.71 3.81
C VAL A 344 -14.03 10.82 4.86
N LEU A 345 -12.89 11.48 5.04
CA LEU A 345 -12.77 12.73 5.79
C LEU A 345 -12.56 13.86 4.79
N ALA A 346 -13.23 14.98 5.00
CA ALA A 346 -12.96 16.20 4.24
C ALA A 346 -12.74 17.36 5.19
N ALA A 347 -11.82 18.26 4.85
CA ALA A 347 -11.60 19.51 5.56
C ALA A 347 -11.91 20.70 4.64
N THR A 348 -12.59 21.70 5.21
CA THR A 348 -12.81 22.99 4.55
C THR A 348 -12.60 24.15 5.51
N ASN A 349 -12.13 25.27 4.95
CA ASN A 349 -11.90 26.52 5.69
C ASN A 349 -13.06 27.52 5.56
N ARG A 350 -14.08 27.20 4.74
CA ARG A 350 -15.21 28.09 4.42
C ARG A 350 -16.51 27.68 5.08
#